data_AF-M5ZYJ3-F1
#
_entry.id   AF-M5ZYJ3-F1
#
_cell.length_a   1.000
_cell.length_b   1.000
_cell.length_c   1.000
_cell.angle_alpha   90.00
_cell.angle_beta   90.00
_cell.angle_gamma   90.00
#
_symmetry.space_group_name_H-M   'P 1'
#
loop_
_entity.id
_entity.type
_entity.pdbx_description
1 polymer ?
#
loop_
_entity_poly.entity_id
_entity_poly.type
_entity_poly.pdbx_seq_one_letter_code
_entity_poly.pdbx_strand_id
1 'polypeptide(L)'
;MPEEKNETISYQFQNKEMIGITFKNRAEKYGWRRGSVVDAGEVSSYRKLFPNENVEVFLMLENLNVQNYNMDERIAFKEFFFVKQGSITTGSYVYDEPKNEKDHRLISFGNLDPIVYSETLYDLHRILQSKNEE
;
A
#
# COMPACT_ATOMS: atom_id res chain seq x y z
N MET A 1 -3.59 -7.75 19.21
CA MET A 1 -4.02 -6.35 19.33
C MET A 1 -3.42 -5.55 20.51
N PRO A 2 -2.72 -6.12 21.51
CA PRO A 2 -1.90 -5.31 22.42
C PRO A 2 -0.53 -4.90 21.84
N GLU A 3 0.12 -5.78 21.08
CA GLU A 3 1.53 -5.62 20.65
C GLU A 3 1.71 -4.60 19.50
N GLU A 4 0.78 -4.55 18.54
CA GLU A 4 0.87 -3.68 17.35
C GLU A 4 0.56 -2.20 17.61
N LYS A 5 0.12 -1.80 18.82
CA LYS A 5 -0.39 -0.43 19.06
C LYS A 5 0.65 0.67 18.82
N ASN A 6 1.92 0.38 19.07
CA ASN A 6 3.01 1.34 18.89
C ASN A 6 3.69 1.21 17.52
N GLU A 7 3.31 0.21 16.72
CA GLU A 7 3.86 0.03 15.38
C GLU A 7 3.25 1.06 14.42
N THR A 8 4.06 1.46 13.44
CA THR A 8 3.70 2.45 12.41
C THR A 8 3.77 1.87 11.00
N ILE A 9 4.47 0.75 10.85
CA ILE A 9 4.74 0.06 9.58
C ILE A 9 4.46 -1.43 9.79
N SER A 10 3.72 -2.04 8.86
CA SER A 10 3.39 -3.46 8.90
C SER A 10 3.99 -4.17 7.69
N TYR A 11 4.67 -5.29 7.94
CA TYR A 11 5.32 -6.12 6.92
C TYR A 11 4.59 -7.44 6.66
N GLN A 12 3.35 -7.59 7.14
CA GLN A 12 2.64 -8.88 7.15
C GLN A 12 2.38 -9.50 5.76
N PHE A 13 2.47 -8.70 4.70
CA PHE A 13 2.29 -9.15 3.31
C PHE A 13 3.60 -9.32 2.53
N GLN A 14 4.77 -9.07 3.15
CA GLN A 14 6.06 -9.01 2.45
C GLN A 14 6.47 -10.29 1.71
N ASN A 15 5.94 -11.44 2.14
CA ASN A 15 6.24 -12.75 1.53
C ASN A 15 5.23 -13.13 0.44
N LYS A 16 4.33 -12.22 0.05
CA LYS A 16 3.32 -12.46 -0.98
C LYS A 16 3.77 -11.85 -2.29
N GLU A 17 3.29 -12.47 -3.36
CA GLU A 17 3.47 -11.99 -4.72
C GLU A 17 2.25 -12.37 -5.55
N MET A 18 1.94 -11.57 -6.56
CA MET A 18 0.93 -11.91 -7.55
C MET A 18 1.20 -11.24 -8.89
N ILE A 19 0.45 -11.63 -9.91
CA ILE A 19 0.52 -11.00 -11.22
C ILE A 19 0.10 -9.53 -11.13
N GLY A 20 0.94 -8.61 -11.61
CA GLY A 20 0.78 -7.17 -11.48
C GLY A 20 -0.54 -6.63 -12.05
N ILE A 21 -0.94 -7.12 -13.24
CA ILE A 21 -2.22 -6.71 -13.84
C ILE A 21 -3.43 -7.16 -13.00
N THR A 22 -3.33 -8.32 -12.34
CA THR A 22 -4.38 -8.83 -11.45
C THR A 22 -4.46 -7.96 -10.19
N PHE A 23 -3.31 -7.61 -9.60
CA PHE A 23 -3.25 -6.70 -8.47
C PHE A 23 -3.91 -5.35 -8.80
N LYS A 24 -3.46 -4.69 -9.87
CA LYS A 24 -3.98 -3.39 -10.30
C LYS A 24 -5.50 -3.39 -10.44
N ASN A 25 -6.04 -4.36 -11.19
CA ASN A 25 -7.48 -4.47 -11.42
C ASN A 25 -8.28 -4.69 -10.13
N ARG A 26 -7.72 -5.41 -9.14
CA ARG A 26 -8.39 -5.64 -7.86
C ARG A 26 -8.27 -4.41 -6.96
N ALA A 27 -7.06 -3.87 -6.80
CA ALA A 27 -6.79 -2.70 -5.97
C ALA A 27 -7.68 -1.51 -6.40
N GLU A 28 -7.78 -1.24 -7.71
CA GLU A 28 -8.59 -0.14 -8.23
C GLU A 28 -10.09 -0.30 -7.94
N LYS A 29 -10.61 -1.53 -7.86
CA LYS A 29 -12.00 -1.83 -7.46
C LYS A 29 -12.28 -1.51 -6.00
N TYR A 30 -11.28 -1.66 -5.13
CA TYR A 30 -11.36 -1.32 -3.71
C TYR A 30 -11.02 0.16 -3.42
N GLY A 31 -10.89 0.98 -4.47
CA GLY A 31 -10.62 2.42 -4.34
C GLY A 31 -9.15 2.78 -4.16
N TRP A 32 -8.24 1.80 -4.24
CA TRP A 32 -6.81 2.07 -4.23
C TRP A 32 -6.37 2.68 -5.56
N ARG A 33 -5.36 3.52 -5.50
CA ARG A 33 -4.83 4.28 -6.64
C ARG A 33 -3.32 4.20 -6.64
N ARG A 34 -2.73 4.36 -7.82
CA ARG A 34 -1.29 4.38 -7.99
C ARG A 34 -0.66 5.54 -7.20
N GLY A 35 0.42 5.27 -6.49
CA GLY A 35 1.31 6.26 -5.89
C GLY A 35 2.31 6.81 -6.91
N SER A 36 3.56 6.98 -6.49
CA SER A 36 4.61 7.53 -7.35
C SER A 36 5.04 6.55 -8.45
N VAL A 37 5.49 7.11 -9.56
CA VAL A 37 6.19 6.38 -10.62
C VAL A 37 7.63 6.86 -10.60
N VAL A 38 8.55 5.96 -10.31
CA VAL A 38 9.97 6.24 -10.12
C VAL A 38 10.77 5.81 -11.36
N ASP A 39 12.06 5.57 -11.19
CA ASP A 39 12.97 5.16 -12.25
C ASP A 39 12.44 3.97 -13.06
N ALA A 40 12.78 3.96 -14.35
CA ALA A 40 12.34 2.95 -15.32
C ALA A 40 10.82 2.75 -15.43
N GLY A 41 10.01 3.67 -14.89
CA GLY A 41 8.55 3.55 -14.89
C GLY A 41 8.01 2.59 -13.84
N GLU A 42 8.80 2.25 -12.82
CA GLU A 42 8.34 1.44 -11.70
C GLU A 42 7.35 2.22 -10.82
N VAL A 43 6.29 1.56 -10.38
CA VAL A 43 5.34 2.09 -9.42
C VAL A 43 5.82 1.73 -8.02
N SER A 44 6.18 2.74 -7.23
CA SER A 44 6.71 2.54 -5.86
C SER A 44 5.64 2.05 -4.89
N SER A 45 4.39 2.48 -5.08
CA SER A 45 3.31 2.25 -4.13
C SER A 45 1.92 2.31 -4.74
N TYR A 46 0.95 1.72 -4.03
CA TYR A 46 -0.48 1.99 -4.18
C TYR A 46 -1.01 2.60 -2.90
N ARG A 47 -1.97 3.51 -2.99
CA ARG A 47 -2.53 4.25 -1.86
C ARG A 47 -4.05 4.29 -1.85
N LYS A 48 -4.63 4.42 -0.67
CA LYS A 48 -6.08 4.66 -0.49
C LYS A 48 -6.28 5.79 0.51
N LEU A 49 -7.18 6.71 0.15
CA LEU A 49 -7.55 7.86 0.98
C LEU A 49 -8.81 7.54 1.79
N PHE A 50 -8.75 7.82 3.09
CA PHE A 50 -9.86 7.83 4.03
C PHE A 50 -10.18 9.30 4.38
N PRO A 51 -11.06 9.96 3.61
CA PRO A 51 -11.20 11.42 3.67
C PRO A 51 -11.85 11.93 4.96
N ASN A 52 -12.74 11.15 5.57
CA ASN A 52 -13.42 11.54 6.81
C ASN A 52 -12.44 11.53 8.00
N GLU A 53 -11.48 10.61 7.97
CA GLU A 53 -10.48 10.41 9.00
C GLU A 53 -9.20 11.22 8.71
N ASN A 54 -9.10 11.87 7.55
CA ASN A 54 -7.92 12.63 7.10
C ASN A 54 -6.65 11.77 7.08
N VAL A 55 -6.80 10.49 6.73
CA VAL A 55 -5.75 9.47 6.72
C VAL A 55 -5.57 8.91 5.32
N GLU A 56 -4.34 8.62 4.97
CA GLU A 56 -3.99 7.89 3.76
C GLU A 56 -3.13 6.68 4.12
N VAL A 57 -3.42 5.55 3.46
CA VAL A 57 -2.61 4.34 3.57
C VAL A 57 -1.81 4.15 2.28
N PHE A 58 -0.57 3.70 2.42
CA PHE A 58 0.30 3.31 1.32
C PHE A 58 0.70 1.85 1.49
N LEU A 59 0.64 1.08 0.40
CA LEU A 59 1.23 -0.24 0.25
C LEU A 59 2.41 -0.12 -0.71
N MET A 60 3.62 -0.40 -0.21
CA MET A 60 4.85 -0.38 -0.98
C MET A 60 4.97 -1.63 -1.83
N LEU A 61 5.48 -1.47 -3.06
CA LEU A 61 5.56 -2.51 -4.08
C LEU A 61 6.98 -2.61 -4.66
N GLU A 62 7.24 -3.72 -5.34
CA GLU A 62 8.35 -3.86 -6.27
C GLU A 62 7.88 -4.50 -7.58
N ASN A 63 8.59 -4.17 -8.66
CA ASN A 63 8.45 -4.78 -9.99
C ASN A 63 7.12 -4.50 -10.70
N LEU A 64 6.33 -3.52 -10.23
CA LEU A 64 5.14 -3.09 -10.97
C LEU A 64 5.53 -1.98 -11.96
N ASN A 65 5.63 -2.30 -13.25
CA ASN A 65 5.87 -1.28 -14.27
C ASN A 65 4.58 -0.58 -14.73
N VAL A 66 4.61 0.74 -14.89
CA VAL A 66 3.47 1.54 -15.38
C VAL A 66 2.94 1.08 -16.74
N GLN A 67 3.82 0.62 -17.63
CA GLN A 67 3.45 0.21 -18.97
C GLN A 67 2.90 -1.22 -19.02
N ASN A 68 3.10 -2.03 -17.97
CA ASN A 68 2.65 -3.43 -17.89
C ASN A 68 3.00 -4.25 -19.15
N TYR A 69 4.25 -4.18 -19.61
CA TYR A 69 4.67 -4.84 -20.85
C TYR A 69 4.53 -6.37 -20.82
N ASN A 70 4.69 -6.97 -19.64
CA ASN A 70 4.60 -8.41 -19.43
C ASN A 70 3.37 -8.73 -18.57
N MET A 71 2.40 -9.40 -19.16
CA MET A 71 1.12 -9.74 -18.51
C MET A 71 1.27 -10.76 -17.39
N ASP A 72 2.38 -11.49 -17.34
CA ASP A 72 2.69 -12.49 -16.32
C ASP A 72 3.71 -11.99 -15.28
N GLU A 73 4.11 -10.71 -15.36
CA GLU A 73 5.04 -10.10 -14.41
C GLU A 73 4.46 -10.16 -12.99
N ARG A 74 5.24 -10.75 -12.09
CA ARG A 74 4.90 -10.87 -10.68
C ARG A 74 5.46 -9.66 -9.94
N ILE A 75 4.62 -9.10 -9.07
CA ILE A 75 5.00 -8.00 -8.20
C ILE A 75 5.13 -8.53 -6.78
N ALA A 76 6.07 -7.97 -6.04
CA ALA A 76 6.23 -8.24 -4.61
C ALA A 76 5.58 -7.13 -3.81
N PHE A 77 4.98 -7.53 -2.69
CA PHE A 77 4.47 -6.59 -1.68
C PHE A 77 5.56 -6.37 -0.65
N LYS A 78 5.63 -5.16 -0.11
CA LYS A 78 6.53 -4.85 1.00
C LYS A 78 5.70 -4.46 2.22
N GLU A 79 6.05 -3.34 2.83
CA GLU A 79 5.31 -2.75 3.94
C GLU A 79 4.06 -1.98 3.52
N PHE A 80 3.16 -1.79 4.47
CA PHE A 80 2.19 -0.71 4.43
C PHE A 80 2.23 0.14 5.70
N PHE A 81 1.79 1.39 5.56
CA PHE A 81 1.78 2.36 6.66
C PHE A 81 0.71 3.42 6.42
N PHE A 82 0.40 4.16 7.49
CA PHE A 82 -0.59 5.24 7.46
C PHE A 82 0.07 6.59 7.73
N VAL A 83 -0.43 7.60 7.05
CA VAL A 83 0.01 8.99 7.17
C VAL A 83 -1.20 9.91 7.17
N LYS A 84 -1.01 11.16 7.60
CA LYS A 84 -2.02 12.19 7.41
C LYS A 84 -2.19 12.46 5.92
N GLN A 85 -3.43 12.62 5.45
CA GLN A 85 -3.71 12.97 4.05
C GLN A 85 -2.86 14.18 3.62
N GLY A 86 -2.23 14.04 2.45
CA GLY A 86 -1.43 15.10 1.83
C GLY A 86 -0.07 15.35 2.47
N SER A 87 0.35 14.54 3.46
CA SER A 87 1.71 14.62 4.02
C SER A 87 2.78 13.92 3.16
N ILE A 88 2.34 13.07 2.22
CA ILE A 88 3.18 12.42 1.22
C ILE A 88 2.76 12.90 -0.16
N THR A 89 3.74 13.39 -0.91
CA THR A 89 3.59 13.79 -2.30
C THR A 89 3.73 12.57 -3.20
N THR A 90 2.87 12.44 -4.21
CA THR A 90 2.99 11.38 -5.23
C THR A 90 3.10 12.00 -6.62
N GLY A 91 3.88 11.37 -7.49
CA GLY A 91 4.09 11.87 -8.85
C GLY A 91 5.15 11.10 -9.63
N SER A 92 5.53 11.63 -10.79
CA SER A 92 6.66 11.11 -11.57
C SER A 92 7.98 11.57 -10.96
N TYR A 93 8.89 10.63 -10.69
CA TYR A 93 10.19 10.86 -10.05
C TYR A 93 10.09 11.52 -8.66
N VAL A 94 9.01 11.22 -7.93
CA VAL A 94 8.80 11.67 -6.56
C VAL A 94 9.15 10.52 -5.61
N TYR A 95 10.05 10.79 -4.66
CA TYR A 95 10.53 9.85 -3.64
C TYR A 95 10.29 10.45 -2.25
N ASP A 96 9.02 10.55 -1.87
CA ASP A 96 8.59 11.23 -0.64
C ASP A 96 8.09 10.24 0.43
N GLU A 97 7.93 8.97 0.08
CA GLU A 97 7.49 7.93 1.00
C GLU A 97 8.47 7.76 2.20
N PRO A 98 7.95 7.50 3.42
CA PRO A 98 8.75 7.17 4.59
C PRO A 98 9.72 6.01 4.31
N LYS A 99 10.96 6.15 4.78
CA LYS A 99 12.02 5.15 4.58
C LYS A 99 12.22 4.19 5.76
N ASN A 100 11.66 4.53 6.93
CA ASN A 100 11.73 3.73 8.15
C ASN A 100 10.76 4.30 9.20
N GLU A 101 10.63 3.57 10.31
CA GLU A 101 9.69 3.80 11.41
C GLU A 101 9.90 5.13 12.15
N LYS A 102 11.03 5.84 11.93
CA LYS A 102 11.34 7.12 12.59
C LYS A 102 10.75 8.32 11.87
N ASP A 103 10.12 8.14 10.70
CA ASP A 103 9.49 9.25 9.98
C ASP A 103 8.31 9.81 10.79
N HIS A 104 8.37 11.11 11.08
CA HIS A 104 7.40 11.79 11.94
C HIS A 104 6.00 11.91 11.30
N ARG A 105 5.85 11.59 10.01
CA ARG A 105 4.57 11.61 9.29
C ARG A 105 3.76 10.34 9.50
N LEU A 106 4.40 9.29 9.98
CA LEU A 106 3.76 8.00 10.24
C LEU A 106 2.78 8.10 11.41
N ILE A 107 1.62 7.45 11.25
CA ILE A 107 0.62 7.31 12.30
C ILE A 107 0.76 5.91 12.90
N SER A 108 0.88 5.83 14.23
CA SER A 108 0.88 4.53 14.91
C SER A 108 -0.49 3.87 14.84
N PHE A 109 -0.53 2.54 14.75
CA PHE A 109 -1.78 1.81 14.59
C PHE A 109 -2.74 2.01 15.77
N GLY A 110 -2.21 2.24 16.98
CA GLY A 110 -3.01 2.58 18.15
C GLY A 110 -3.68 3.96 18.12
N ASN A 111 -3.25 4.86 17.22
CA ASN A 111 -3.80 6.19 17.03
C ASN A 111 -4.74 6.31 15.82
N LEU A 112 -4.95 5.21 15.07
CA LEU A 112 -5.89 5.16 13.96
C LEU A 112 -7.31 4.92 14.46
N ASP A 113 -8.29 5.41 13.70
CA ASP A 113 -9.65 4.89 13.82
C ASP A 113 -9.62 3.39 13.50
N PRO A 114 -10.17 2.51 14.39
CA PRO A 114 -10.18 1.07 14.15
C PRO A 114 -10.82 0.65 12.83
N ILE A 115 -11.76 1.43 12.29
CA ILE A 115 -12.41 1.18 11.00
C ILE A 115 -11.39 1.31 9.87
N VAL A 116 -10.52 2.34 9.89
CA VAL A 116 -9.48 2.57 8.86
C VAL A 116 -8.53 1.38 8.79
N TYR A 117 -8.05 0.91 9.94
CA TYR A 117 -7.16 -0.25 10.01
C TYR A 117 -7.86 -1.52 9.53
N SER A 118 -9.09 -1.77 10.01
CA SER A 118 -9.87 -2.96 9.65
C SER A 118 -10.22 -3.01 8.18
N GLU A 119 -10.63 -1.89 7.58
CA GLU A 119 -10.96 -1.78 6.16
C GLU A 119 -9.72 -1.96 5.30
N THR A 120 -8.58 -1.39 5.71
CA THR A 120 -7.30 -1.62 5.04
C THR A 120 -6.94 -3.10 5.02
N LEU A 121 -7.00 -3.78 6.16
CA LEU A 121 -6.72 -5.21 6.22
C LEU A 121 -7.70 -6.02 5.38
N TYR A 122 -8.99 -5.70 5.46
CA TYR A 122 -10.01 -6.35 4.65
C TYR A 122 -9.71 -6.22 3.16
N ASP A 123 -9.47 -5.00 2.67
CA ASP A 123 -9.11 -4.73 1.28
C ASP A 123 -7.87 -5.52 0.86
N LEU A 124 -6.78 -5.43 1.64
CA LEU A 124 -5.53 -6.11 1.31
C LEU A 124 -5.71 -7.63 1.30
N HIS A 125 -6.44 -8.21 2.24
CA HIS A 125 -6.76 -9.64 2.21
C HIS A 125 -7.54 -10.02 0.93
N ARG A 126 -8.53 -9.22 0.52
CA ARG A 126 -9.33 -9.48 -0.69
C ARG A 126 -8.55 -9.28 -1.99
N ILE A 127 -7.71 -8.25 -2.05
CA ILE A 127 -6.87 -7.95 -3.21
C ILE A 127 -5.84 -9.07 -3.41
N LEU A 128 -5.20 -9.49 -2.32
CA LEU A 128 -4.09 -10.44 -2.29
C LEU A 128 -4.53 -11.92 -2.20
N GLN A 129 -5.84 -12.19 -2.14
CA GLN A 129 -6.37 -13.56 -2.07
C GLN A 129 -5.98 -14.35 -3.33
N SER A 130 -5.40 -15.54 -3.14
CA SER A 130 -5.11 -16.44 -4.25
C SER A 130 -6.38 -17.18 -4.69
N LYS A 131 -6.49 -17.57 -5.98
CA LYS A 131 -7.65 -18.34 -6.47
C LYS A 131 -7.80 -19.73 -5.83
N ASN A 132 -6.82 -20.18 -5.06
CA ASN A 132 -6.80 -21.52 -4.45
C ASN A 132 -7.32 -21.52 -3.00
N GLU A 133 -7.86 -20.39 -2.52
CA GLU A 133 -8.35 -20.18 -1.15
C GLU A 133 -9.87 -19.87 -1.12
N GLU A 134 -10.65 -20.52 -1.99
CA GLU A 134 -12.13 -20.54 -1.95
C GLU A 134 -12.67 -21.77 -1.22
#